data_AF-A0A916MGK2-F1
#
_entry.id   AF-A0A916MGK2-F1
#
_cell.length_a   1.000
_cell.length_b   1.000
_cell.length_c   1.000
_cell.angle_alpha   90.00
_cell.angle_beta   90.00
_cell.angle_gamma   90.00
#
_symmetry.space_group_name_H-M   'P 1'
#
loop_
_entity.id
_entity.type
_entity.pdbx_description
1 polymer ?
#
loop_
_entity_poly.entity_id
_entity_poly.type
_entity_poly.pdbx_seq_one_letter_code
_entity_poly.pdbx_strand_id
1 'polypeptide(L)'
;MKAPDLSAIDECGVHEWKGPPAPLKAAAAHARLRFAPVDLRKAKDKATLFAEVDRALALPGHFGHNWDALADVLEDRDWLGKKGRVILLAHAAAYRKDHPTDASMLEEILGEAAEFWQERHVPFWVFVGA
;
A
#
# COMPACT_ATOMS: atom_id res chain seq x y z
N MET A 1 17.22 5.84 -8.29
CA MET A 1 16.09 5.17 -8.98
C MET A 1 15.03 6.21 -9.25
N LYS A 2 14.51 6.29 -10.48
CA LYS A 2 13.41 7.20 -10.84
C LYS A 2 12.08 6.50 -10.52
N ALA A 3 11.11 7.23 -9.99
CA ALA A 3 9.75 6.72 -9.81
C ALA A 3 9.07 6.52 -11.19
N PRO A 4 8.16 5.54 -11.33
CA PRO A 4 7.35 5.40 -12.54
C PRO A 4 6.39 6.60 -12.69
N ASP A 5 5.77 6.71 -13.86
CA ASP A 5 4.72 7.70 -14.10
C ASP A 5 3.43 7.28 -13.40
N LEU A 6 3.15 7.89 -12.25
CA LEU A 6 1.98 7.56 -11.43
C LEU A 6 0.65 8.07 -12.01
N SER A 7 0.67 8.69 -13.20
CA SER A 7 -0.54 9.01 -13.96
C SER A 7 -0.98 7.88 -14.91
N ALA A 8 -0.12 6.89 -15.18
CA ALA A 8 -0.43 5.73 -15.99
C ALA A 8 -1.29 4.72 -15.22
N ILE A 9 -2.60 4.93 -15.18
CA ILE A 9 -3.54 4.11 -14.38
C ILE A 9 -3.47 2.62 -14.75
N ASP A 10 -3.24 2.30 -16.03
CA ASP A 10 -3.13 0.91 -16.52
C ASP A 10 -1.89 0.17 -15.96
N GLU A 11 -0.93 0.90 -15.39
CA GLU A 11 0.26 0.35 -14.74
C GLU A 11 0.11 0.26 -13.20
N CYS A 12 -1.04 0.64 -12.64
CA CYS A 12 -1.34 0.46 -11.21
C CYS A 12 -1.21 -1.01 -10.79
N GLY A 13 -0.84 -1.23 -9.53
CA GLY A 13 -0.56 -2.57 -9.01
C GLY A 13 0.50 -2.57 -7.91
N VAL A 14 1.01 -3.77 -7.61
CA VAL A 14 2.08 -4.01 -6.64
C VAL A 14 3.43 -4.12 -7.36
N HIS A 15 4.38 -3.29 -6.96
CA HIS A 15 5.68 -3.15 -7.62
C HIS A 15 6.84 -3.25 -6.63
N GLU A 16 7.92 -3.91 -7.01
CA GLU A 16 9.17 -3.87 -6.23
C GLU A 16 9.82 -2.48 -6.28
N TRP A 17 10.36 -2.02 -5.15
CA TRP A 17 11.02 -0.72 -5.03
C TRP A 17 12.29 -0.81 -4.19
N LYS A 18 13.44 -0.46 -4.79
CA LYS A 18 14.76 -0.46 -4.12
C LYS A 18 15.26 0.96 -3.77
N GLY A 19 14.47 1.98 -4.07
CA GLY A 19 14.84 3.38 -3.89
C GLY A 19 14.45 3.94 -2.51
N PRO A 20 14.91 5.15 -2.18
CA PRO A 20 14.37 5.87 -1.03
C PRO A 20 12.89 6.26 -1.26
N PRO A 21 12.13 6.66 -0.22
CA PRO A 21 10.74 7.10 -0.37
C PRO A 21 10.57 8.43 -1.15
N ALA A 22 11.60 9.29 -1.17
CA ALA A 22 11.48 10.66 -1.68
C ALA A 22 11.05 10.78 -3.15
N PRO A 23 11.57 9.98 -4.11
CA PRO A 23 11.09 9.98 -5.49
C PRO A 23 9.60 9.61 -5.63
N LEU A 24 9.13 8.58 -4.90
CA LEU A 24 7.72 8.18 -4.92
C LEU A 24 6.82 9.27 -4.35
N LYS A 25 7.24 9.91 -3.24
CA LYS A 25 6.51 11.04 -2.66
C LYS A 25 6.40 12.21 -3.63
N ALA A 26 7.48 12.54 -4.35
CA ALA A 26 7.49 13.62 -5.33
C ALA A 26 6.59 13.30 -6.53
N ALA A 27 6.65 12.08 -7.05
CA ALA A 27 5.78 11.61 -8.14
C ALA A 27 4.30 11.61 -7.72
N ALA A 28 4.00 11.14 -6.51
CA ALA A 28 2.64 11.15 -5.95
C ALA A 28 2.09 12.57 -5.86
N ALA A 29 2.90 13.52 -5.38
CA ALA A 29 2.52 14.93 -5.33
C ALA A 29 2.24 15.52 -6.72
N HIS A 30 3.07 15.18 -7.72
CA HIS A 30 2.85 15.62 -9.11
C HIS A 30 1.53 15.07 -9.68
N ALA A 31 1.23 13.79 -9.44
CA ALA A 31 -0.02 13.14 -9.82
C ALA A 31 -1.22 13.49 -8.89
N ARG A 32 -1.02 14.32 -7.86
CA ARG A 32 -2.01 14.73 -6.84
C ARG A 32 -2.59 13.56 -6.02
N LEU A 33 -1.81 12.49 -5.87
CA LEU A 33 -2.14 11.31 -5.09
C LEU A 33 -1.74 11.49 -3.62
N ARG A 34 -2.45 10.83 -2.71
CA ARG A 34 -2.00 10.69 -1.32
C ARG A 34 -0.80 9.73 -1.29
N PHE A 35 0.24 10.07 -0.54
CA PHE A 35 1.40 9.21 -0.35
C PHE A 35 1.43 8.70 1.10
N ALA A 36 1.44 7.39 1.28
CA ALA A 36 1.40 6.72 2.59
C ALA A 36 2.55 5.71 2.72
N PRO A 37 3.64 6.06 3.42
CA PRO A 37 4.67 5.10 3.76
C PRO A 37 4.24 4.28 5.00
N VAL A 38 4.13 2.97 4.82
CA VAL A 38 3.92 1.98 5.87
C VAL A 38 5.28 1.44 6.27
N ASP A 39 5.73 1.70 7.50
CA ASP A 39 7.05 1.31 7.98
C ASP A 39 6.99 -0.03 8.73
N LEU A 40 7.51 -1.09 8.10
CA LEU A 40 7.41 -2.45 8.63
C LEU A 40 8.53 -2.82 9.62
N ARG A 41 9.42 -1.88 10.00
CA ARG A 41 10.50 -2.18 10.97
C ARG A 41 9.98 -2.69 12.31
N LYS A 42 8.79 -2.25 12.72
CA LYS A 42 8.13 -2.62 13.97
C LYS A 42 7.16 -3.80 13.84
N ALA A 43 6.85 -4.23 12.62
CA ALA A 43 6.08 -5.44 12.41
C ALA A 43 6.93 -6.67 12.80
N LYS A 44 6.39 -7.50 13.69
CA LYS A 44 6.98 -8.74 14.24
C LYS A 44 6.05 -9.93 14.17
N ASP A 45 4.79 -9.67 13.83
CA ASP A 45 3.72 -10.63 13.68
C ASP A 45 2.56 -9.95 12.92
N LYS A 46 1.51 -10.71 12.61
CA LYS A 46 0.32 -10.20 11.93
C LYS A 46 -0.37 -9.05 12.67
N ALA A 47 -0.40 -9.08 14.00
CA ALA A 47 -1.07 -8.04 14.78
C ALA A 47 -0.36 -6.68 14.66
N THR A 48 0.97 -6.69 14.81
CA THR A 48 1.81 -5.51 14.63
C THR A 48 1.89 -5.06 13.17
N LEU A 49 1.80 -5.98 12.20
CA LEU A 49 1.63 -5.64 10.79
C LEU A 49 0.35 -4.82 10.57
N PHE A 50 -0.80 -5.32 11.02
CA PHE A 50 -2.07 -4.60 10.87
C PHE A 50 -2.07 -3.27 11.59
N ALA A 51 -1.43 -3.16 12.76
CA ALA A 51 -1.29 -1.90 13.45
C ALA A 51 -0.47 -0.86 12.65
N GLU A 52 0.61 -1.28 11.99
CA GLU A 52 1.40 -0.36 11.15
C GLU A 52 0.65 0.04 9.87
N VAL A 53 -0.10 -0.88 9.25
CA VAL A 53 -0.94 -0.61 8.07
C VAL A 53 -2.06 0.36 8.44
N ASP A 54 -2.83 0.07 9.49
CA ASP A 54 -3.93 0.92 9.97
C ASP A 54 -3.43 2.33 10.29
N ARG A 55 -2.37 2.44 11.10
CA ARG A 55 -1.76 3.72 11.48
C ARG A 55 -1.31 4.54 10.27
N ALA A 56 -0.66 3.90 9.30
CA ALA A 56 -0.08 4.58 8.14
C ALA A 56 -1.14 4.98 7.11
N LEU A 57 -2.17 4.15 6.94
CA LEU A 57 -3.24 4.42 5.98
C LEU A 57 -4.36 5.29 6.56
N ALA A 58 -4.47 5.35 7.89
CA ALA A 58 -5.60 5.87 8.65
C ALA A 58 -6.89 5.19 8.19
N LEU A 59 -6.95 3.85 8.37
CA LEU A 59 -8.09 3.07 7.94
C LEU A 59 -9.35 3.45 8.74
N PRO A 60 -10.55 3.14 8.21
CA PRO A 60 -11.78 3.39 8.93
C PRO A 60 -11.81 2.71 10.31
N GLY A 61 -12.46 3.33 11.29
CA GLY A 61 -12.53 2.82 12.67
C GLY A 61 -13.26 1.48 12.84
N HIS A 62 -13.83 0.94 11.75
CA HIS A 62 -14.44 -0.38 11.70
C HIS A 62 -13.48 -1.48 11.18
N PHE A 63 -12.20 -1.17 10.96
CA PHE A 63 -11.20 -2.18 10.56
C PHE A 63 -11.07 -3.29 11.62
N GLY A 64 -11.48 -4.51 11.26
CA GLY A 64 -11.56 -5.66 12.16
C GLY A 64 -10.26 -6.41 12.44
N HIS A 65 -9.10 -5.86 12.08
CA HIS A 65 -7.76 -6.44 12.29
C HIS A 65 -7.62 -7.92 11.87
N ASN A 66 -8.20 -8.26 10.71
CA ASN A 66 -8.05 -9.55 10.05
C ASN A 66 -7.97 -9.34 8.53
N TRP A 67 -7.67 -10.40 7.78
CA TRP A 67 -7.45 -10.30 6.32
C TRP A 67 -8.70 -9.90 5.55
N ASP A 68 -9.85 -10.51 5.85
CA ASP A 68 -11.12 -10.18 5.20
C ASP A 68 -11.50 -8.72 5.46
N ALA A 69 -11.38 -8.27 6.71
CA ALA A 69 -11.63 -6.88 7.08
C ALA A 69 -10.62 -5.92 6.44
N LEU A 70 -9.39 -6.35 6.14
CA LEU A 70 -8.43 -5.53 5.41
C LEU A 70 -8.84 -5.39 3.95
N ALA A 71 -9.23 -6.48 3.29
CA ALA A 71 -9.72 -6.46 1.93
C ALA A 71 -10.95 -5.53 1.81
N ASP A 72 -11.94 -5.69 2.70
CA ASP A 72 -13.15 -4.88 2.73
C ASP A 72 -12.84 -3.38 2.86
N VAL A 73 -12.01 -2.99 3.82
CA VAL A 73 -11.72 -1.57 4.02
C VAL A 73 -10.83 -1.00 2.92
N LEU A 74 -10.00 -1.79 2.24
CA LEU A 74 -9.16 -1.30 1.14
C LEU A 74 -9.98 -0.91 -0.10
N GLU A 75 -11.20 -1.42 -0.24
CA GLU A 75 -12.16 -1.03 -1.27
C GLU A 75 -13.04 0.17 -0.86
N ASP A 76 -12.84 0.72 0.34
CA ASP A 76 -13.50 1.94 0.82
C ASP A 76 -12.80 3.23 0.35
N ARG A 77 -13.59 4.28 0.07
CA ARG A 77 -13.09 5.60 -0.36
C ARG A 77 -12.56 6.46 0.77
N ASP A 78 -12.98 6.21 2.02
CA ASP A 78 -12.78 7.14 3.14
C ASP A 78 -11.31 7.46 3.42
N TRP A 79 -10.43 6.48 3.23
CA TRP A 79 -9.01 6.62 3.44
C TRP A 79 -8.26 6.92 2.13
N LEU A 80 -8.74 6.47 0.95
CA LEU A 80 -8.03 6.55 -0.32
C LEU A 80 -7.58 7.98 -0.72
N GLY A 81 -8.39 8.99 -0.38
CA GLY A 81 -8.17 10.38 -0.76
C GLY A 81 -8.76 10.73 -2.13
N LYS A 82 -8.91 12.02 -2.41
CA LYS A 82 -9.74 12.54 -3.52
C LYS A 82 -9.37 12.05 -4.93
N LYS A 83 -8.13 11.63 -5.15
CA LYS A 83 -7.59 11.30 -6.47
C LYS A 83 -6.95 9.91 -6.54
N GLY A 84 -6.99 9.13 -5.46
CA GLY A 84 -6.21 7.91 -5.35
C GLY A 84 -4.97 8.07 -4.48
N ARG A 85 -4.20 6.98 -4.39
CA ARG A 85 -3.16 6.79 -3.38
C ARG A 85 -1.96 6.00 -3.88
N VAL A 86 -0.84 6.26 -3.24
CA VAL A 86 0.42 5.55 -3.37
C VAL A 86 0.82 5.05 -2.00
N ILE A 87 0.93 3.74 -1.86
CA ILE A 87 1.38 3.04 -0.65
C ILE A 87 2.82 2.60 -0.87
N LEU A 88 3.69 2.84 0.11
CA LEU A 88 5.03 2.26 0.15
C LEU A 88 5.13 1.38 1.40
N LEU A 89 5.26 0.06 1.22
CA LEU A 89 5.66 -0.86 2.28
C LEU A 89 7.17 -0.74 2.50
N ALA A 90 7.58 0.23 3.31
CA ALA A 90 8.99 0.50 3.61
C ALA A 90 9.57 -0.57 4.54
N HIS A 91 10.84 -0.93 4.31
CA HIS A 91 11.59 -1.91 5.10
C HIS A 91 10.91 -3.29 5.18
N ALA A 92 10.26 -3.72 4.09
CA ALA A 92 9.48 -4.96 4.06
C ALA A 92 10.35 -6.24 4.05
N ALA A 93 11.60 -6.17 3.60
CA ALA A 93 12.48 -7.34 3.42
C ALA A 93 12.59 -8.24 4.66
N ALA A 94 12.75 -7.67 5.86
CA ALA A 94 12.84 -8.45 7.09
C ALA A 94 11.51 -9.17 7.40
N TYR A 95 10.38 -8.45 7.30
CA TYR A 95 9.07 -9.03 7.55
C TYR A 95 8.72 -10.13 6.53
N ARG A 96 8.98 -9.90 5.24
CA ARG A 96 8.81 -10.92 4.17
C ARG A 96 9.60 -12.19 4.46
N LYS A 97 10.83 -12.06 4.97
CA LYS A 97 11.68 -13.20 5.30
C LYS A 97 11.13 -13.99 6.50
N ASP A 98 10.73 -13.28 7.55
CA ASP A 98 10.34 -13.90 8.83
C ASP A 98 8.88 -14.40 8.81
N HIS A 99 8.02 -13.77 8.01
CA HIS A 99 6.57 -14.05 7.88
C HIS A 99 6.11 -14.12 6.41
N PRO A 100 6.65 -15.06 5.60
CA PRO A 100 6.41 -15.10 4.15
C PRO A 100 4.94 -15.28 3.78
N THR A 101 4.18 -16.07 4.56
CA THR A 101 2.74 -16.27 4.32
C THR A 101 1.95 -14.98 4.54
N ASP A 102 2.16 -14.29 5.67
CA ASP A 102 1.45 -13.04 5.95
C ASP A 102 1.83 -11.94 4.96
N ALA A 103 3.10 -11.87 4.54
CA ALA A 103 3.53 -10.92 3.54
C ALA A 103 2.89 -11.18 2.16
N SER A 104 2.83 -12.46 1.74
CA SER A 104 2.15 -12.85 0.50
C SER A 104 0.67 -12.47 0.54
N MET A 105 -0.02 -12.77 1.64
CA MET A 105 -1.45 -12.42 1.79
C MET A 105 -1.68 -10.90 1.71
N LEU A 106 -0.82 -10.11 2.37
CA LEU A 106 -0.92 -8.65 2.32
C LEU A 106 -0.75 -8.12 0.89
N GLU A 107 0.25 -8.63 0.17
CA GLU A 107 0.54 -8.20 -1.20
C GLU A 107 -0.55 -8.62 -2.19
N GLU A 108 -1.12 -9.81 -2.02
CA GLU A 108 -2.26 -10.30 -2.79
C GLU A 108 -3.49 -9.40 -2.59
N ILE A 109 -3.87 -9.14 -1.34
CA ILE A 109 -5.00 -8.26 -1.00
C ILE A 109 -4.77 -6.83 -1.54
N LEU A 110 -3.54 -6.32 -1.45
CA LEU A 110 -3.18 -5.01 -2.02
C LEU A 110 -3.21 -5.00 -3.54
N GLY A 111 -2.91 -6.14 -4.19
CA GLY A 111 -3.04 -6.34 -5.62
C GLY A 111 -4.49 -6.35 -6.08
N GLU A 112 -5.34 -7.12 -5.42
CA GLU A 112 -6.79 -7.16 -5.66
C GLU A 112 -7.42 -5.77 -5.50
N ALA A 113 -7.07 -5.04 -4.44
CA ALA A 113 -7.50 -3.66 -4.25
C ALA A 113 -7.01 -2.73 -5.40
N ALA A 114 -5.79 -2.95 -5.90
CA ALA A 114 -5.27 -2.17 -7.03
C ALA A 114 -6.10 -2.41 -8.31
N GLU A 115 -6.44 -3.67 -8.60
CA GLU A 115 -7.30 -4.05 -9.73
C GLU A 115 -8.70 -3.43 -9.58
N PHE A 116 -9.33 -3.56 -8.41
CA PHE A 116 -10.64 -2.98 -8.10
C PHE A 116 -10.68 -1.47 -8.39
N TRP A 117 -9.65 -0.73 -7.95
CA TRP A 117 -9.58 0.71 -8.17
C TRP A 117 -9.20 1.09 -9.60
N GLN A 118 -8.37 0.29 -10.28
CA GLN A 118 -8.03 0.46 -11.68
C GLN A 118 -9.27 0.38 -12.58
N GLU A 119 -10.14 -0.61 -12.38
CA GLU A 119 -11.43 -0.75 -13.09
C GLU A 119 -12.33 0.49 -12.93
N ARG A 120 -12.17 1.23 -11.82
CA ARG A 120 -12.92 2.45 -11.50
C ARG A 120 -12.18 3.72 -11.92
N HIS A 121 -11.08 3.58 -12.65
CA HIS A 121 -10.17 4.66 -13.06
C HIS A 121 -9.68 5.51 -11.88
N VAL A 122 -9.40 4.87 -10.73
CA VAL A 122 -8.81 5.50 -9.57
C VAL A 122 -7.37 4.97 -9.38
N PRO A 123 -6.35 5.84 -9.44
CA PRO A 123 -4.96 5.43 -9.23
C PRO A 123 -4.74 4.79 -7.85
N PHE A 124 -4.27 3.56 -7.84
CA PHE A 124 -3.89 2.83 -6.63
C PHE A 124 -2.56 2.12 -6.85
N TRP A 125 -1.50 2.67 -6.24
CA TRP A 125 -0.15 2.17 -6.42
C TRP A 125 0.39 1.60 -5.14
N VAL A 126 1.02 0.43 -5.22
CA VAL A 126 1.69 -0.21 -4.09
C VAL A 126 3.13 -0.47 -4.48
N PHE A 127 4.06 0.01 -3.66
CA PHE A 127 5.48 -0.24 -3.80
C PHE A 127 5.98 -1.03 -2.59
N VAL A 128 6.72 -2.10 -2.83
CA VAL A 128 7.28 -2.93 -1.77
C VAL A 128 8.77 -2.72 -1.66
N GLY A 129 9.22 -2.27 -0.48
CA GLY A 129 10.61 -1.96 -0.19
C GLY A 129 11.45 -3.22 -0.01
N ALA A 130 12.24 -3.55 -1.03
CA ALA A 130 13.25 -4.62 -0.98
C ALA A 130 14.54 -4.21 -0.27
#